data_AF-A0A9Q3CAC0-F1
#
_entry.id   AF-A0A9Q3CAC0-F1
#
_cell.length_a   1.000
_cell.length_b   1.000
_cell.length_c   1.000
_cell.angle_alpha   90.00
_cell.angle_beta   90.00
_cell.angle_gamma   90.00
#
_symmetry.space_group_name_H-M   'P 1'
#
loop_
_entity.id
_entity.type
_entity.pdbx_description
1 polymer ?
#
loop_
_entity_poly.entity_id
_entity_poly.type
_entity_poly.pdbx_seq_one_letter_code
_entity_poly.pdbx_strand_id
1 'polypeptide(L)'
;MTFGINNAPSHFQRMMNEIFPEELSEGWLIIYTDDIIVFSKTWEEHMYRLSRVWTKIQSVNMKISLKKCHFKFKELKALEHVVYGYYRQHTKDFTSIARPLYKLCDKDTVLEMTVDRVKAFEYLRQAVTTASLLLMPDFKLPFKLYIAASGDGLGAALHRVQIINHKPVEGPKCFISRQIKPSEARYGASQMVCL
;
A
#
# COMPACT_ATOMS: atom_id res chain seq x y z
N MET A 1 -11.18 -12.86 21.82
CA MET A 1 -12.39 -12.43 21.08
C MET A 1 -12.98 -13.62 20.36
N THR A 2 -14.30 -13.70 20.23
CA THR A 2 -14.97 -14.73 19.43
C THR A 2 -14.83 -14.41 17.94
N PHE A 3 -14.68 -15.45 17.12
CA PHE A 3 -14.60 -15.29 15.66
C PHE A 3 -15.95 -14.84 15.09
N GLY A 4 -15.92 -14.06 14.01
CA GLY A 4 -17.12 -13.65 13.26
C GLY A 4 -17.77 -12.33 13.68
N ILE A 5 -17.23 -11.64 14.69
CA ILE A 5 -17.67 -10.28 15.04
C ILE A 5 -17.00 -9.27 14.10
N ASN A 6 -17.81 -8.50 13.35
CA ASN A 6 -17.32 -7.54 12.36
C ASN A 6 -16.34 -6.49 12.92
N ASN A 7 -16.47 -6.11 14.19
CA ASN A 7 -15.61 -5.11 14.83
C ASN A 7 -14.36 -5.71 15.52
N ALA A 8 -14.25 -7.04 15.62
CA ALA A 8 -13.14 -7.68 16.31
C ALA A 8 -11.76 -7.29 15.75
N PRO A 9 -11.54 -7.24 14.41
CA PRO A 9 -10.25 -6.81 13.85
C PRO A 9 -9.90 -5.37 14.22
N SER A 10 -10.86 -4.45 14.17
CA SER A 10 -10.65 -3.04 14.50
C SER A 10 -10.33 -2.84 15.98
N HIS A 11 -11.01 -3.57 16.88
CA HIS A 11 -10.69 -3.57 18.30
C HIS A 11 -9.31 -4.15 18.58
N PHE A 12 -8.94 -5.24 17.89
CA PHE A 12 -7.61 -5.84 18.03
C PHE A 12 -6.51 -4.87 17.57
N GLN A 13 -6.67 -4.26 16.39
CA GLN A 13 -5.73 -3.28 15.88
C GLN A 13 -5.56 -2.10 16.84
N ARG A 14 -6.65 -1.60 17.42
CA ARG A 14 -6.59 -0.52 18.41
C ARG A 14 -5.81 -0.93 19.65
N MET A 15 -6.08 -2.11 20.20
CA MET A 15 -5.34 -2.66 21.33
C MET A 15 -3.84 -2.75 21.00
N MET A 16 -3.47 -3.23 19.81
CA MET A 16 -2.07 -3.30 19.39
C MET A 16 -1.43 -1.91 19.30
N ASN A 17 -2.13 -0.92 18.76
CA ASN A 17 -1.63 0.45 18.68
C ASN A 17 -1.40 1.07 20.08
N GLU A 18 -2.22 0.72 21.07
CA GLU A 18 -2.07 1.16 22.46
C GLU A 18 -0.91 0.46 23.18
N ILE A 19 -0.57 -0.79 22.82
CA ILE A 19 0.54 -1.55 23.42
C ILE A 19 1.90 -1.13 22.83
N PHE A 20 1.96 -0.83 21.53
CA PHE A 20 3.20 -0.56 20.80
C PHE A 20 3.34 0.88 20.25
N PRO A 21 2.97 1.95 20.99
CA PRO A 21 2.94 3.29 20.42
C PRO A 21 4.36 3.77 20.01
N GLU A 22 5.36 3.49 20.86
CA GLU A 22 6.75 3.87 20.60
C GLU A 22 7.33 3.13 19.40
N GLU A 23 7.21 1.81 19.36
CA GLU A 23 7.80 0.97 18.32
C GLU A 23 7.17 1.24 16.94
N LEU A 24 5.86 1.53 16.91
CA LEU A 24 5.16 1.99 15.72
C LEU A 24 5.66 3.38 15.29
N SER A 25 5.86 4.30 16.23
CA SER A 25 6.36 5.65 15.94
C SER A 25 7.81 5.67 15.44
N GLU A 26 8.65 4.76 15.95
CA GLU A 26 10.03 4.58 15.51
C GLU A 26 10.10 3.92 14.11
N GLY A 27 9.00 3.37 13.61
CA GLY A 27 8.83 2.89 12.23
C GLY A 27 9.51 1.56 11.90
N TRP A 28 10.09 0.87 12.90
CA TRP A 28 10.67 -0.45 12.71
C TRP A 28 9.73 -1.60 13.05
N LEU A 29 8.57 -1.31 13.65
CA LEU A 29 7.50 -2.26 13.89
C LEU A 29 6.31 -1.90 13.01
N ILE A 30 5.78 -2.88 12.28
CA ILE A 30 4.49 -2.77 11.61
C ILE A 30 3.58 -3.84 12.20
N ILE A 31 2.37 -3.44 12.58
CA ILE A 31 1.34 -4.35 13.08
C ILE A 31 0.11 -4.20 12.21
N TYR A 32 -0.32 -5.31 11.61
CA TYR A 32 -1.57 -5.37 10.87
C TYR A 32 -2.38 -6.57 11.33
N THR A 33 -3.48 -6.29 12.01
CA THR A 33 -4.33 -7.31 12.63
C THR A 33 -3.47 -8.26 13.48
N ASP A 34 -3.31 -9.51 13.06
CA ASP A 34 -2.61 -10.56 13.80
C ASP A 34 -1.11 -10.63 13.49
N ASP A 35 -0.64 -9.91 12.47
CA ASP A 35 0.74 -9.97 11.99
C ASP A 35 1.58 -8.85 12.57
N ILE A 36 2.67 -9.22 13.26
CA ILE A 36 3.69 -8.32 13.78
C ILE A 36 4.95 -8.48 12.93
N ILE A 37 5.38 -7.41 12.28
CA ILE A 37 6.55 -7.38 11.41
C ILE A 37 7.62 -6.48 12.02
N VAL A 38 8.79 -7.03 12.27
CA VAL A 38 9.93 -6.34 12.89
C VAL A 38 11.04 -6.18 11.85
N PHE A 39 11.44 -4.94 11.58
CA PHE A 39 12.54 -4.61 10.68
C PHE A 39 13.82 -4.31 11.46
N SER A 40 14.98 -4.68 10.92
CA SER A 40 16.31 -4.35 11.47
C SER A 40 17.37 -4.34 10.38
N LYS A 41 18.47 -3.61 10.61
CA LYS A 41 19.62 -3.57 9.69
C LYS A 41 20.69 -4.60 10.05
N THR A 42 20.90 -4.84 11.35
CA THR A 42 21.85 -5.85 11.85
C THR A 42 21.16 -6.88 12.73
N TRP A 43 21.84 -8.00 12.97
CA TRP A 43 21.29 -9.08 13.78
C TRP A 43 21.17 -8.69 15.25
N GLU A 44 22.13 -7.93 15.76
CA GLU A 44 22.17 -7.44 17.14
C GLU A 44 20.99 -6.50 17.41
N GLU A 45 20.75 -5.56 16.49
CA GLU A 45 19.58 -4.68 16.52
C GLU A 45 18.27 -5.48 16.45
N HIS A 46 18.24 -6.55 15.66
CA HIS A 46 17.07 -7.42 15.55
C HIS A 46 16.76 -8.16 16.85
N MET A 47 17.77 -8.72 17.51
CA MET A 47 17.58 -9.38 18.82
C MET A 47 17.11 -8.39 19.89
N TYR A 48 17.66 -7.17 19.88
CA TYR A 48 17.21 -6.11 20.78
C TYR A 48 15.75 -5.69 20.53
N ARG A 49 15.34 -5.54 19.26
CA ARG A 49 13.94 -5.22 18.93
C ARG A 49 12.98 -6.35 19.28
N LEU A 50 13.35 -7.60 18.99
CA LEU A 50 12.55 -8.76 19.36
C LEU A 50 12.40 -8.90 20.87
N SER A 51 13.45 -8.61 21.65
CA SER A 51 13.33 -8.65 23.11
C SER A 51 12.36 -7.59 23.63
N ARG A 52 12.40 -6.36 23.10
CA ARG A 52 11.40 -5.31 23.43
C ARG A 52 9.96 -5.76 23.14
N VAL A 53 9.74 -6.30 21.94
CA VAL A 53 8.41 -6.80 21.53
C VAL A 53 7.96 -7.92 22.46
N TRP A 54 8.85 -8.88 22.74
CA TRP A 54 8.55 -10.01 23.61
C TRP A 54 8.20 -9.58 25.04
N THR A 55 8.96 -8.66 25.63
CA THR A 55 8.70 -8.13 26.97
C THR A 55 7.33 -7.46 27.06
N LYS A 56 6.95 -6.67 26.05
CA LYS A 56 5.61 -6.05 26.00
C LYS A 56 4.50 -7.08 25.85
N ILE A 57 4.66 -8.06 24.98
CA ILE A 57 3.67 -9.14 24.80
C ILE A 57 3.47 -9.92 26.11
N GLN A 58 4.55 -10.20 26.82
CA GLN A 58 4.50 -10.86 28.12
C GLN A 58 3.78 -10.02 29.18
N SER A 59 4.02 -8.70 29.23
CA SER A 59 3.38 -7.83 30.22
C SER A 59 1.86 -7.74 30.05
N VAL A 60 1.36 -7.86 28.81
CA VAL A 60 -0.08 -7.89 28.50
C VAL A 60 -0.67 -9.30 28.42
N ASN A 61 0.11 -10.33 28.78
CA ASN A 61 -0.28 -11.75 28.73
C ASN A 61 -0.83 -12.20 27.35
N MET A 62 -0.30 -11.62 26.27
CA MET A 62 -0.62 -12.05 24.91
C MET A 62 0.16 -13.33 24.55
N LYS A 63 -0.47 -14.20 23.77
CA LYS A 63 0.15 -15.46 23.33
C LYS A 63 0.53 -15.37 21.86
N ILE A 64 1.77 -15.72 21.56
CA ILE A 64 2.27 -15.86 20.18
C ILE A 64 2.31 -17.33 19.81
N SER A 65 1.84 -17.67 18.61
CA SER A 65 2.00 -19.00 18.06
C SER A 65 3.38 -19.13 17.41
N LEU A 66 4.35 -19.71 18.12
CA LEU A 66 5.72 -19.91 17.59
C LEU A 66 5.75 -20.69 16.28
N LYS A 67 4.79 -21.60 16.06
CA LYS A 67 4.67 -22.37 14.80
C LYS A 67 4.38 -21.49 13.58
N LYS A 68 3.78 -20.32 13.80
CA LYS A 68 3.47 -19.31 12.76
C LYS A 68 4.50 -18.19 12.72
N CYS A 69 5.49 -18.19 13.63
CA CYS A 69 6.55 -17.20 13.62
C CYS A 69 7.60 -17.57 12.60
N HIS A 70 7.95 -16.60 11.78
CA HIS A 70 8.97 -16.71 10.75
C HIS A 70 10.11 -15.76 11.11
N PHE A 71 11.27 -16.30 11.50
CA PHE A 71 12.45 -15.53 11.86
C PHE A 71 13.53 -15.58 10.77
N LYS A 72 14.35 -14.52 10.69
CA LYS A 72 15.58 -14.43 9.89
C LYS A 72 15.36 -14.54 8.37
N PHE A 73 14.58 -13.61 7.84
CA PHE A 73 14.38 -13.45 6.39
C PHE A 73 15.08 -12.19 5.90
N LYS A 74 15.75 -12.27 4.74
CA LYS A 74 16.23 -11.07 4.02
C LYS A 74 15.08 -10.34 3.33
N GLU A 75 14.05 -11.09 2.94
CA GLU A 75 12.84 -10.61 2.26
C GLU A 75 11.64 -11.41 2.81
N LEU A 76 10.58 -10.72 3.22
CA LEU A 76 9.36 -11.33 3.76
C LEU A 76 8.20 -11.03 2.81
N LYS A 77 7.49 -12.06 2.37
CA LYS A 77 6.20 -11.90 1.72
C LYS A 77 5.13 -11.79 2.81
N ALA A 78 4.62 -10.59 3.05
CA ALA A 78 3.61 -10.33 4.07
C ALA A 78 2.36 -9.70 3.46
N LEU A 79 1.21 -9.93 4.12
CA LEU A 79 -0.06 -9.22 3.89
C LEU A 79 -0.80 -9.49 2.56
N GLU A 80 -0.61 -10.65 1.90
CA GLU A 80 -1.22 -11.04 0.60
C GLU A 80 -2.48 -10.23 0.20
N HIS A 81 -2.26 -9.10 -0.48
CA HIS A 81 -3.27 -8.05 -0.64
C HIS A 81 -4.23 -8.34 -1.81
N VAL A 82 -5.50 -7.99 -1.63
CA VAL A 82 -6.54 -8.08 -2.68
C VAL A 82 -6.19 -7.21 -3.90
N VAL A 83 -6.30 -7.83 -5.08
CA VAL A 83 -5.36 -7.69 -6.22
C VAL A 83 -5.48 -6.40 -7.06
N TYR A 84 -6.57 -5.63 -6.97
CA TYR A 84 -6.77 -4.50 -7.91
C TYR A 84 -6.81 -3.13 -7.25
N GLY A 85 -7.56 -2.96 -6.16
CA GLY A 85 -7.61 -1.68 -5.43
C GLY A 85 -6.28 -1.34 -4.75
N TYR A 86 -5.62 -2.34 -4.19
CA TYR A 86 -4.32 -2.18 -3.52
C TYR A 86 -3.19 -1.87 -4.51
N TYR A 87 -3.20 -2.52 -5.68
CA TYR A 87 -2.16 -2.36 -6.70
C TYR A 87 -2.33 -1.10 -7.55
N ARG A 88 -3.36 -0.28 -7.31
CA ARG A 88 -3.51 1.04 -7.93
C ARG A 88 -2.23 1.86 -7.84
N GLN A 89 -1.53 1.79 -6.71
CA GLN A 89 -0.27 2.51 -6.50
C GLN A 89 0.93 1.94 -7.24
N HIS A 90 0.81 0.76 -7.81
CA HIS A 90 1.82 0.08 -8.60
C HIS A 90 1.58 0.23 -10.11
N THR A 91 0.41 0.75 -10.51
CA THR A 91 0.00 0.85 -11.91
C THR A 91 -0.17 2.32 -12.30
N LYS A 92 0.66 2.77 -13.24
CA LYS A 92 0.52 4.11 -13.85
C LYS A 92 -0.84 4.22 -14.55
N ASP A 93 -1.49 5.37 -14.41
CA ASP A 93 -2.78 5.69 -15.04
C ASP A 93 -3.92 4.70 -14.75
N PHE A 94 -3.83 3.96 -13.63
CA PHE A 94 -4.80 2.94 -13.22
C PHE A 94 -6.25 3.40 -13.33
N THR A 95 -6.52 4.66 -12.93
CA THR A 95 -7.87 5.22 -12.95
C THR A 95 -8.47 5.29 -14.35
N SER A 96 -7.69 5.67 -15.35
CA SER A 96 -8.14 5.77 -16.74
C SER A 96 -8.42 4.38 -17.31
N ILE A 97 -7.55 3.42 -16.99
CA ILE A 97 -7.67 2.02 -17.44
C ILE A 97 -8.86 1.33 -16.78
N ALA A 98 -9.08 1.52 -15.48
CA ALA A 98 -10.16 0.87 -14.73
C ALA A 98 -11.53 1.52 -14.94
N ARG A 99 -11.60 2.72 -15.56
CA ARG A 99 -12.85 3.45 -15.81
C ARG A 99 -13.98 2.63 -16.47
N PRO A 100 -13.77 1.88 -17.56
CA PRO A 100 -14.82 1.05 -18.17
C PRO A 100 -15.33 -0.07 -17.23
N LEU A 101 -14.48 -0.53 -16.30
CA LEU A 101 -14.86 -1.53 -15.30
C LEU A 101 -15.62 -0.90 -14.13
N TYR A 102 -15.26 0.30 -13.69
CA TYR A 102 -16.01 1.01 -12.65
C TYR A 102 -17.46 1.32 -13.04
N LYS A 103 -17.71 1.58 -14.34
CA LYS A 103 -19.08 1.74 -14.84
C LYS A 103 -19.96 0.51 -14.61
N LEU A 104 -19.39 -0.70 -14.49
CA LEU A 104 -20.15 -1.92 -14.17
C LEU A 104 -20.65 -1.94 -12.73
N CYS A 105 -20.12 -1.10 -11.84
CA CYS A 105 -20.58 -0.98 -10.46
C CYS A 105 -21.79 -0.04 -10.32
N ASP A 106 -22.17 0.67 -11.39
CA ASP A 106 -23.36 1.51 -11.41
C ASP A 106 -24.62 0.64 -11.53
N LYS A 107 -25.66 0.99 -10.78
CA LYS A 107 -26.90 0.19 -10.68
C LYS A 107 -27.65 0.04 -12.01
N ASP A 108 -27.51 1.03 -12.90
CA ASP A 108 -28.24 1.13 -14.16
C ASP A 108 -27.44 0.57 -15.35
N THR A 109 -26.21 0.11 -15.12
CA THR A 109 -25.33 -0.38 -16.19
C THR A 109 -25.55 -1.88 -16.43
N VAL A 110 -25.81 -2.23 -17.69
CA VAL A 110 -25.87 -3.64 -18.10
C VAL A 110 -24.49 -4.29 -17.96
N LEU A 111 -24.46 -5.45 -17.32
CA LEU A 111 -23.25 -6.22 -17.08
C LEU A 111 -22.83 -6.97 -18.35
N GLU A 112 -22.23 -6.23 -19.28
CA GLU A 112 -21.69 -6.75 -20.54
C GLU A 112 -20.17 -6.57 -20.60
N MET A 113 -19.46 -7.59 -21.09
CA MET A 113 -18.00 -7.53 -21.29
C MET A 113 -17.68 -7.05 -22.70
N THR A 114 -17.84 -5.75 -22.92
CA THR A 114 -17.45 -5.10 -24.18
C THR A 114 -15.96 -5.25 -24.46
N VAL A 115 -15.55 -5.06 -25.72
CA VAL A 115 -14.14 -5.13 -26.13
C VAL A 115 -13.24 -4.23 -25.27
N ASP A 116 -13.70 -3.02 -24.93
CA ASP A 116 -12.93 -2.09 -24.10
C ASP A 116 -12.80 -2.55 -22.65
N ARG A 117 -13.85 -3.18 -22.09
CA ARG A 117 -13.83 -3.75 -20.74
C ARG A 117 -12.90 -4.96 -20.66
N VAL A 118 -12.93 -5.84 -21.66
CA VAL A 118 -12.02 -6.99 -21.74
C VAL A 118 -10.57 -6.53 -21.87
N LYS A 119 -10.29 -5.55 -22.75
CA LYS A 119 -8.95 -4.95 -22.88
C LYS A 119 -8.46 -4.33 -21.57
N ALA A 120 -9.32 -3.57 -20.89
CA ALA A 120 -9.00 -2.98 -19.59
C ALA A 120 -8.68 -4.04 -18.53
N PHE A 121 -9.49 -5.10 -18.46
CA PHE A 121 -9.29 -6.20 -17.52
C PHE A 121 -7.97 -6.95 -17.78
N GLU A 122 -7.70 -7.31 -19.04
CA GLU A 122 -6.47 -7.99 -19.43
C GLU A 122 -5.22 -7.14 -19.17
N TYR A 123 -5.29 -5.84 -19.46
CA TYR A 123 -4.21 -4.92 -19.14
C TYR A 123 -3.95 -4.86 -17.63
N LEU A 124 -4.99 -4.72 -16.80
CA LEU A 124 -4.82 -4.71 -15.35
C LEU A 124 -4.27 -6.04 -14.82
N ARG A 125 -4.70 -7.17 -15.39
CA ARG A 125 -4.15 -8.49 -15.05
C ARG A 125 -2.64 -8.53 -15.32
N GLN A 126 -2.21 -8.08 -16.49
CA GLN A 126 -0.80 -8.06 -16.87
C GLN A 126 -0.01 -7.03 -16.05
N ALA A 127 -0.57 -5.86 -15.79
CA ALA A 127 0.07 -4.80 -15.01
C ALA A 127 0.33 -5.24 -13.56
N VAL A 128 -0.56 -6.06 -12.97
CA VAL A 128 -0.36 -6.62 -11.64
C VAL A 128 0.72 -7.70 -11.64
N THR A 129 0.74 -8.59 -12.65
CA THR A 129 1.74 -9.66 -12.71
C THR A 129 3.14 -9.16 -13.06
N THR A 130 3.23 -8.01 -13.72
CA THR A 130 4.50 -7.35 -14.08
C THR A 130 4.81 -6.15 -13.18
N ALA A 131 3.99 -5.89 -12.17
CA ALA A 131 4.10 -4.73 -11.30
C ALA A 131 5.49 -4.67 -10.67
N SER A 132 6.17 -3.54 -10.88
CA SER A 132 7.45 -3.28 -10.24
C SER A 132 7.27 -3.26 -8.73
N LEU A 133 8.14 -3.98 -8.01
CA LEU A 133 8.20 -3.94 -6.56
C LEU A 133 8.38 -2.48 -6.11
N LEU A 134 7.37 -1.92 -5.44
CA LEU A 134 7.51 -0.63 -4.79
C LEU A 134 8.41 -0.83 -3.58
N LEU A 135 9.57 -0.20 -3.64
CA LEU A 135 10.55 -0.25 -2.57
C LEU A 135 10.11 0.61 -1.39
N MET A 136 10.37 0.14 -0.17
CA MET A 136 10.01 0.84 1.06
C MET A 136 10.53 2.29 1.04
N PRO A 137 9.68 3.28 1.40
CA PRO A 137 10.11 4.66 1.51
C PRO A 137 11.07 4.81 2.70
N ASP A 138 12.11 5.60 2.49
CA ASP A 138 13.01 6.10 3.52
C ASP A 138 12.70 7.58 3.62
N PHE A 139 12.11 7.97 4.75
CA PHE A 139 11.59 9.31 4.98
C PHE A 139 12.69 10.34 5.27
N LYS A 140 13.97 9.91 5.37
CA LYS A 140 15.11 10.82 5.56
C LYS A 140 15.59 11.47 4.27
N LEU A 141 15.14 10.98 3.12
CA LEU A 141 15.57 11.45 1.80
C LEU A 141 14.44 12.23 1.10
N PRO A 142 14.78 13.23 0.27
CA PRO A 142 13.78 14.00 -0.45
C PRO A 142 13.03 13.13 -1.48
N PHE A 143 11.73 13.37 -1.59
CA PHE A 143 10.89 12.79 -2.63
C PHE A 143 10.70 13.79 -3.77
N LYS A 144 10.51 13.28 -5.00
CA LYS A 144 10.08 14.06 -6.16
C LYS A 144 8.64 13.70 -6.48
N LEU A 145 7.78 14.69 -6.58
CA LEU A 145 6.38 14.47 -6.94
C LEU A 145 6.15 14.97 -8.36
N TYR A 146 5.80 14.06 -9.26
CA TYR A 146 5.34 14.38 -10.60
C TYR A 146 3.81 14.40 -10.59
N ILE A 147 3.21 15.45 -11.12
CA ILE A 147 1.75 15.61 -11.16
C ILE A 147 1.35 15.85 -12.62
N ALA A 148 0.27 15.22 -13.04
CA ALA A 148 -0.37 15.44 -14.32
C ALA A 148 -1.89 15.51 -14.12
N ALA A 149 -2.54 16.43 -14.81
CA ALA A 149 -3.98 16.55 -14.84
C ALA A 149 -4.46 16.50 -16.29
N SER A 150 -5.53 15.77 -16.54
CA SER A 150 -6.29 15.80 -17.79
C SER A 150 -7.75 16.12 -17.48
N GLY A 151 -8.56 16.45 -18.48
CA GLY A 151 -9.99 16.70 -18.28
C GLY A 151 -10.76 15.51 -17.69
N ASP A 152 -10.17 14.30 -17.74
CA ASP A 152 -10.78 13.07 -17.27
C ASP A 152 -10.28 12.61 -15.89
N GLY A 153 -9.11 13.07 -15.46
CA GLY A 153 -8.47 12.51 -14.26
C GLY A 153 -7.21 13.24 -13.82
N LEU A 154 -6.88 13.08 -12.55
CA LEU A 154 -5.63 13.50 -11.94
C LEU A 154 -4.73 12.28 -11.78
N GLY A 155 -3.46 12.47 -12.05
CA GLY A 155 -2.40 11.49 -11.89
C GLY A 155 -1.21 12.12 -11.16
N ALA A 156 -0.57 11.35 -10.30
CA ALA A 156 0.69 11.73 -9.72
C ALA A 156 1.59 10.49 -9.58
N ALA A 157 2.90 10.71 -9.64
CA ALA A 157 3.90 9.69 -9.40
C ALA A 157 4.89 10.24 -8.37
N LEU A 158 4.95 9.59 -7.22
CA LEU A 158 5.95 9.84 -6.20
C LEU A 158 7.21 9.08 -6.59
N HIS A 159 8.28 9.80 -6.86
CA HIS A 159 9.58 9.28 -7.28
C HIS A 159 10.65 9.54 -6.23
N ARG A 160 11.72 8.75 -6.28
CA ARG A 160 12.91 8.98 -5.47
C ARG A 160 14.16 8.52 -6.20
N VAL A 161 15.26 9.26 -6.01
CA VAL A 161 16.59 8.82 -6.41
C VAL A 161 17.10 7.80 -5.40
N GLN A 162 17.56 6.65 -5.87
CA GLN A 162 18.14 5.59 -5.06
C GLN A 162 19.39 5.05 -5.73
N ILE A 163 20.33 4.57 -4.93
CA ILE A 163 21.57 4.01 -5.46
C ILE A 163 21.33 2.54 -5.77
N ILE A 164 21.34 2.17 -7.04
CA ILE A 164 21.31 0.78 -7.51
C ILE A 164 22.62 0.56 -8.27
N ASN A 165 23.37 -0.49 -7.90
CA ASN A 165 24.67 -0.81 -8.51
C ASN A 165 25.63 0.40 -8.53
N HIS A 166 25.75 1.11 -7.41
CA HIS A 166 26.59 2.32 -7.25
C HIS A 166 26.21 3.50 -8.16
N LYS A 167 25.06 3.46 -8.82
CA LYS A 167 24.56 4.56 -9.66
C LYS A 167 23.26 5.13 -9.11
N PRO A 168 23.09 6.46 -9.09
CA PRO A 168 21.83 7.08 -8.76
C PRO A 168 20.81 6.81 -9.87
N VAL A 169 19.76 6.07 -9.55
CA VAL A 169 18.63 5.77 -10.43
C VAL A 169 17.38 6.33 -9.78
N GLU A 170 16.62 7.13 -10.52
CA GLU A 170 15.30 7.57 -10.07
C GLU A 170 14.27 6.49 -10.37
N GLY A 171 13.45 6.15 -9.37
CA GLY A 171 12.39 5.16 -9.52
C GLY A 171 11.10 5.59 -8.83
N PRO A 172 9.95 5.10 -9.33
CA PRO A 172 8.66 5.33 -8.69
C PRO A 172 8.56 4.59 -7.35
N LYS A 173 7.98 5.27 -6.37
CA LYS A 173 7.62 4.75 -5.04
C LYS A 173 6.13 4.53 -4.90
N CYS A 174 5.32 5.31 -5.61
CA CYS A 174 3.87 5.20 -5.60
C CYS A 174 3.30 5.95 -6.80
N PHE A 175 2.26 5.39 -7.43
CA PHE A 175 1.40 6.09 -8.37
C PHE A 175 0.09 6.47 -7.68
N ILE A 176 -0.30 7.72 -7.79
CA ILE A 176 -1.59 8.21 -7.31
C ILE A 176 -2.40 8.52 -8.55
N SER A 177 -3.66 8.12 -8.56
CA SER A 177 -4.59 8.53 -9.61
C SER A 177 -5.95 8.81 -9.00
N ARG A 178 -6.75 9.69 -9.61
CA ARG A 178 -8.09 10.06 -9.12
C ARG A 178 -8.95 10.50 -10.31
N GLN A 179 -10.23 10.15 -10.32
CA GLN A 179 -11.17 10.71 -11.29
C GLN A 179 -11.56 12.12 -10.87
N ILE A 180 -11.65 13.00 -11.85
CA ILE A 180 -12.17 14.35 -11.64
C ILE A 180 -13.68 14.26 -11.39
N LYS A 181 -14.16 14.95 -10.36
CA LYS A 181 -15.59 15.07 -10.07
C LYS A 181 -16.27 15.95 -11.12
N PRO A 182 -17.58 15.79 -11.38
CA PRO A 182 -18.30 16.66 -12.32
C PRO A 182 -18.20 18.17 -11.98
N SER A 183 -18.07 18.50 -10.69
CA SER A 183 -17.84 19.89 -10.24
C SER A 183 -16.43 20.39 -10.56
N GLU A 184 -15.44 19.50 -10.52
CA GLU A 184 -14.02 19.80 -10.78
C GLU A 184 -13.71 19.89 -12.28
N ALA A 185 -14.49 19.21 -13.12
CA ALA A 185 -14.34 19.23 -14.58
C ALA A 185 -14.59 20.61 -15.22
N ARG A 186 -15.09 21.57 -14.45
CA ARG A 186 -15.34 22.95 -14.89
C ARG A 186 -14.14 23.87 -14.72
N TYR A 187 -13.11 23.43 -14.01
CA TYR A 187 -11.89 24.22 -13.80
C TYR A 187 -11.03 24.28 -15.05
N GLY A 188 -10.31 25.39 -15.23
CA GLY A 188 -9.34 25.53 -16.31
C GLY A 188 -8.14 24.59 -16.11
N ALA A 189 -7.41 24.27 -17.20
CA ALA A 189 -6.30 23.32 -17.17
C ALA A 189 -5.26 23.62 -16.07
N SER A 190 -4.88 24.89 -15.88
CA SER A 190 -3.94 25.30 -14.83
C SER A 190 -4.50 25.11 -13.42
N GLN A 191 -5.82 25.28 -13.23
CA GLN A 191 -6.48 25.08 -11.95
C GLN A 191 -6.63 23.59 -11.61
N MET A 192 -6.83 22.73 -12.62
CA MET A 192 -6.94 21.29 -12.43
C MET A 192 -5.64 20.66 -11.89
N VAL A 193 -4.47 21.22 -12.22
CA VAL A 193 -3.18 20.76 -11.67
C VAL A 193 -3.06 21.05 -10.16
N CYS A 194 -3.84 21.99 -9.64
CA CYS A 194 -3.82 22.39 -8.23
C CYS A 194 -4.89 21.70 -7.35
N LEU A 195 -5.74 20.84 -7.93
CA LEU A 195 -6.78 20.06 -7.23
C LEU A 195 -6.23 18.81 -6.53
#